data_AF-A0A7G9XVH8-F1
#
_entry.id   AF-A0A7G9XVH8-F1
#
_cell.length_a   1.000
_cell.length_b   1.000
_cell.length_c   1.000
_cell.angle_alpha   90.00
_cell.angle_beta   90.00
_cell.angle_gamma   90.00
#
_symmetry.space_group_name_H-M   'P 1'
#
loop_
_entity.id
_entity.type
_entity.pdbx_description
1 polymer ?
#
loop_
_entity_poly.entity_id
_entity_poly.type
_entity_poly.pdbx_seq_one_letter_code
_entity_poly.pdbx_strand_id
1 'polypeptide(L)' 'GVKIESIEVDKLITFFDHFDIDLDNVVDVGTIEDGEFVNIQARQNRLNHKAFNYKVKVQSDKAATSMVR' A
#
# COMPACT_ATOMS: atom_id res chain seq x y z
N GLY A 1 31.40 -14.12 10.78
CA GLY A 1 30.51 -13.70 9.70
C GLY A 1 29.09 -13.55 10.22
N VAL A 2 28.24 -12.88 9.46
CA VAL A 2 26.80 -12.75 9.74
C VAL A 2 26.07 -13.87 9.00
N LYS A 3 25.18 -14.59 9.68
CA LYS A 3 24.39 -15.72 9.14
C LYS A 3 22.92 -15.51 9.48
N ILE A 4 22.05 -15.70 8.50
CA ILE A 4 20.60 -15.78 8.73
C ILE A 4 20.26 -17.21 9.17
N GLU A 5 19.65 -17.35 10.34
CA GLU A 5 19.26 -18.65 10.89
C GLU A 5 17.88 -19.09 10.39
N SER A 6 16.92 -18.17 10.38
CA SER A 6 15.56 -18.44 9.93
C SER A 6 14.84 -17.16 9.50
N ILE A 7 13.80 -17.35 8.70
CA ILE A 7 12.88 -16.31 8.28
C ILE A 7 11.47 -16.82 8.52
N GLU A 8 10.66 -16.04 9.22
CA GLU A 8 9.24 -16.29 9.41
C GLU A 8 8.45 -15.15 8.77
N VAL A 9 7.40 -15.48 8.03
CA VAL A 9 6.53 -14.50 7.38
C VAL A 9 5.09 -14.79 7.77
N ASP A 10 4.37 -13.75 8.18
CA ASP A 10 2.94 -13.87 8.45
C ASP A 10 2.18 -14.25 7.16
N LYS A 11 0.94 -14.72 7.31
CA LYS A 11 0.14 -15.16 6.17
C LYS A 11 -0.10 -14.03 5.17
N LEU A 12 0.26 -14.28 3.91
CA LEU A 12 0.00 -13.36 2.80
C LEU A 12 -1.43 -13.54 2.30
N ILE A 13 -2.23 -12.48 2.39
CA ILE A 13 -3.65 -12.49 1.99
C ILE A 13 -3.93 -11.28 1.12
N THR A 14 -4.42 -11.54 -0.08
CA THR A 14 -4.94 -10.53 -1.00
C THR A 14 -6.47 -10.49 -0.97
N PHE A 15 -7.01 -9.34 -1.33
CA PHE A 15 -8.45 -9.13 -1.50
C PHE A 15 -8.68 -7.95 -2.44
N PHE A 16 -9.91 -7.82 -2.94
CA PHE A 16 -10.33 -6.61 -3.63
C PHE A 16 -11.06 -5.70 -2.65
N ASP A 17 -10.76 -4.41 -2.72
CA ASP A 17 -11.44 -3.37 -1.95
C ASP A 17 -12.00 -2.30 -2.89
N HIS A 18 -13.05 -1.62 -2.44
CA HIS A 18 -13.59 -0.49 -3.16
C HIS A 18 -12.66 0.72 -3.02
N PHE A 19 -12.35 1.34 -4.14
CA PHE A 19 -11.59 2.56 -4.21
C PHE A 19 -12.35 3.59 -5.03
N ASP A 20 -12.64 4.72 -4.40
CA ASP A 20 -13.37 5.82 -5.00
C ASP A 20 -12.40 6.87 -5.52
N ILE A 21 -12.63 7.31 -6.75
CA ILE A 21 -11.86 8.36 -7.42
C ILE A 21 -12.82 9.49 -7.75
N ASP A 22 -12.41 10.70 -7.38
CA ASP A 22 -13.05 11.94 -7.77
C ASP A 22 -12.87 12.22 -9.26
N LEU A 23 -13.97 12.48 -9.95
CA LEU A 23 -14.03 12.77 -11.38
C LEU A 23 -14.59 14.16 -11.68
N ASP A 24 -14.59 15.08 -10.72
CA ASP A 24 -15.20 16.40 -10.86
C ASP A 24 -14.59 17.19 -12.03
N ASN A 25 -13.28 17.02 -12.26
CA ASN A 25 -12.55 17.64 -13.36
C ASN A 25 -12.88 17.08 -14.76
N VAL A 26 -13.74 16.07 -14.88
CA VAL A 26 -14.13 15.47 -16.17
C VAL A 26 -15.38 16.16 -16.75
N VAL A 27 -16.07 16.98 -15.97
CA VAL A 27 -17.32 17.63 -16.37
C VAL A 27 -17.08 19.10 -16.69
N ASP A 28 -17.59 19.52 -17.84
CA ASP A 28 -17.67 20.94 -18.19
C ASP A 28 -18.80 21.62 -17.42
N VAL A 29 -18.48 22.74 -16.77
CA VAL A 29 -19.45 23.58 -16.04
C VAL A 29 -19.68 24.91 -16.75
N GLY A 30 -20.87 25.49 -16.58
CA GLY A 30 -21.27 26.72 -17.25
C GLY A 30 -20.53 27.96 -16.73
N THR A 31 -20.33 28.05 -15.42
CA THR A 31 -19.45 29.03 -14.77
C THR A 31 -18.50 28.35 -13.79
N ILE A 32 -17.46 29.05 -13.35
CA ILE A 32 -16.44 28.48 -12.45
C ILE A 32 -17.04 28.16 -11.08
N GLU A 33 -17.97 28.98 -10.60
CA GLU A 33 -18.65 28.81 -9.32
C GLU A 33 -19.47 27.51 -9.28
N ASP A 34 -20.00 27.07 -10.43
CA ASP A 34 -20.75 25.81 -10.54
C ASP A 34 -19.85 24.58 -10.30
N GLY A 35 -18.53 24.71 -10.50
CA GLY A 35 -17.54 23.66 -10.26
C GLY A 35 -17.50 23.20 -8.81
N GLU A 36 -17.83 24.07 -7.84
CA GLU A 36 -17.86 23.73 -6.41
C GLU A 36 -19.01 22.77 -6.05
N PHE A 37 -19.99 22.61 -6.94
CA PHE A 37 -21.15 21.75 -6.73
C PHE A 37 -21.10 20.43 -7.50
N VAL A 38 -20.04 20.20 -8.29
CA VAL A 38 -19.80 18.89 -8.92
C VAL A 38 -19.34 17.91 -7.84
N ASN A 39 -19.90 16.70 -7.85
CA ASN A 39 -19.47 15.61 -6.97
C ASN A 39 -19.78 14.28 -7.66
N ILE A 40 -18.85 13.85 -8.50
CA ILE A 40 -18.93 12.60 -9.25
C ILE A 40 -17.78 11.71 -8.84
N GLN A 41 -18.12 10.50 -8.40
CA GLN A 41 -17.15 9.51 -7.98
C GLN A 41 -17.28 8.24 -8.82
N ALA A 42 -16.14 7.74 -9.30
CA ALA A 42 -16.07 6.39 -9.85
C ALA A 42 -15.55 5.42 -8.80
N ARG A 43 -16.30 4.33 -8.57
CA ARG A 43 -15.90 3.23 -7.71
C ARG A 43 -15.35 2.08 -8.54
N GLN A 44 -14.16 1.61 -8.17
CA GLN A 44 -13.56 0.40 -8.76
C GLN A 44 -13.06 -0.56 -7.68
N ASN A 45 -13.05 -1.86 -8.00
CA ASN A 45 -12.41 -2.86 -7.18
C ASN A 45 -10.91 -2.86 -7.45
N ARG A 46 -10.11 -2.50 -6.45
CA ARG A 46 -8.63 -2.53 -6.55
C ARG A 46 -8.07 -3.64 -5.69
N LEU A 47 -7.03 -4.28 -6.21
CA LEU A 47 -6.29 -5.29 -5.46
C LEU A 47 -5.60 -4.65 -4.25
N ASN A 48 -5.73 -5.29 -3.10
CA ASN A 48 -5.08 -4.90 -1.85
C ASN A 48 -4.61 -6.15 -1.08
N HIS A 49 -3.86 -5.94 0.01
CA HIS A 49 -3.38 -7.01 0.88
C HIS A 49 -3.51 -6.65 2.36
N LYS A 50 -3.60 -7.66 3.22
CA LYS A 50 -3.52 -7.44 4.67
C LYS A 50 -2.08 -7.11 5.05
N ALA A 51 -1.89 -6.28 6.08
CA ALA A 51 -0.57 -6.06 6.65
C ALA A 51 0.02 -7.40 7.16
N PHE A 52 1.32 -7.60 6.93
CA PHE A 52 2.05 -8.79 7.35
C PHE A 52 3.45 -8.38 7.80
N ASN A 53 4.02 -9.15 8.74
CA ASN A 53 5.40 -8.97 9.19
C ASN A 53 6.30 -10.06 8.61
N TYR A 54 7.59 -9.75 8.53
CA TYR A 54 8.65 -10.73 8.35
C TYR A 54 9.63 -10.60 9.53
N LYS A 55 10.00 -11.74 10.12
CA LYS A 55 10.94 -11.81 11.23
C LYS A 55 12.17 -12.57 10.75
N VAL A 56 13.32 -11.93 10.83
CA VAL A 56 14.60 -12.52 10.42
C VAL A 56 15.42 -12.77 11.66
N LYS A 57 15.78 -14.03 11.91
CA LYS A 57 16.69 -14.39 12.98
C LYS A 57 18.11 -14.40 12.43
N VAL A 58 18.99 -13.59 13.00
CA VAL A 58 20.37 -13.41 12.53
C VAL A 58 21.35 -13.74 13.65
N GLN A 59 22.35 -14.56 13.33
CA GLN A 59 23.51 -14.82 14.17
C GLN A 59 24.72 -14.07 13.59
N SER A 60 25.42 -13.29 14.41
CA SER A 60 26.65 -12.61 13.99
C SER A 60 27.80 -12.95 14.93
N ASP A 61 28.93 -13.35 14.34
CA ASP A 61 30.12 -13.69 15.12
C ASP A 61 30.81 -12.46 15.75
N LYS A 62 30.53 -11.26 15.25
CA LYS A 62 31.11 -9.98 15.73
C LYS A 62 30.12 -8.83 15.57
N ALA A 63 30.28 -7.77 16.37
CA ALA A 63 29.53 -6.53 16.16
C ALA A 63 29.92 -5.90 14.82
N ALA A 64 28.94 -5.70 13.94
CA ALA A 64 29.13 -5.11 12.63
C ALA A 64 27.84 -4.41 12.18
N THR A 65 27.98 -3.27 11.49
CA THR A 65 26.85 -2.62 10.81
C THR A 65 26.52 -3.38 9.53
N SER A 66 25.25 -3.59 9.25
CA SER A 66 24.77 -4.31 8.06
C SER A 66 23.47 -3.69 7.56
N MET A 67 23.08 -4.04 6.33
CA MET A 67 21.89 -3.54 5.66
C MET A 67 20.97 -4.70 5.33
N VAL A 68 19.68 -4.54 5.62
CA VAL A 68 18.59 -5.46 5.24
C VAL A 68 17.87 -4.84 4.04
N ARG A 69 17.56 -5.65 3.01
CA ARG A 69 16.81 -5.25 1.81
C ARG A 69 15.70 -6.25 1.53
#